data_AF-A0A955CIZ8-F1
#
_entry.id   AF-A0A955CIZ8-F1
#
_cell.length_a   1.000
_cell.length_b   1.000
_cell.length_c   1.000
_cell.angle_alpha   90.00
_cell.angle_beta   90.00
_cell.angle_gamma   90.00
#
_symmetry.space_group_name_H-M   'P 1'
#
loop_
_entity.id
_entity.type
_entity.pdbx_description
1 polymer ?
#
loop_
_entity_poly.entity_id
_entity_poly.type
_entity_poly.pdbx_seq_one_letter_code
_entity_poly.pdbx_strand_id
1 'polypeptide(L)'
;MTERENRYLAVNVGNTTTQLALIRPGAAGKLPEILTRIEVQSNNLDLESIEAWLPCPADTPWFISSVFRTADERLRAWIAERYGVARVRRLTSSDFPIQVEVTEPNRVGADRLAAAVAAGHLKSSMAAAIVVDVGTAITVDAIAVDRKFLGGAILPGVGISARALHRYTDALPLVELDPATIPSALGKSTVGAIQSGLHWGVLGAVRRLVDALQAELGFAEWDVFITGGGGHRFSDALTPVAMFRPDLVLLGTAIAAS
;
A
#
# COMPACT_ATOMS: atom_id res chain seq x y z
N MET A 1 -27.49 0.08 -21.95
CA MET A 1 -26.80 -0.08 -20.66
C MET A 1 -26.32 1.28 -20.22
N THR A 2 -26.81 1.75 -19.09
CA THR A 2 -26.52 3.10 -18.59
C THR A 2 -25.20 3.11 -17.80
N GLU A 3 -24.47 4.23 -17.81
CA GLU A 3 -23.17 4.43 -17.13
C GLU A 3 -23.14 4.12 -15.61
N ARG A 4 -24.28 3.80 -15.00
CA ARG A 4 -24.40 3.35 -13.61
C ARG A 4 -24.15 1.85 -13.41
N GLU A 5 -24.22 1.03 -14.46
CA GLU A 5 -24.41 -0.43 -14.33
C GLU A 5 -23.14 -1.27 -14.16
N ASN A 6 -21.94 -0.68 -14.10
CA ASN A 6 -20.71 -1.49 -14.02
C ASN A 6 -19.70 -1.02 -12.96
N ARG A 7 -20.15 -0.41 -11.86
CA ARG A 7 -19.25 0.01 -10.78
C ARG A 7 -18.99 -1.13 -9.80
N TYR A 8 -17.86 -1.07 -9.10
CA TYR A 8 -17.53 -2.01 -8.03
C TYR A 8 -16.77 -1.32 -6.91
N LEU A 9 -16.73 -1.95 -5.74
CA LEU A 9 -15.94 -1.50 -4.59
C LEU A 9 -14.63 -2.28 -4.54
N ALA A 10 -13.51 -1.56 -4.64
CA ALA A 10 -12.19 -2.11 -4.35
C ALA A 10 -11.84 -1.80 -2.90
N VAL A 11 -11.40 -2.83 -2.18
CA VAL A 11 -11.06 -2.72 -0.75
C VAL A 11 -9.66 -3.26 -0.51
N ASN A 12 -8.84 -2.48 0.16
CA ASN A 12 -7.55 -2.90 0.68
C ASN A 12 -7.61 -2.94 2.21
N VAL A 13 -7.53 -4.14 2.80
CA VAL A 13 -7.51 -4.36 4.25
C VAL A 13 -6.07 -4.54 4.70
N GLY A 14 -5.43 -3.44 5.09
CA GLY A 14 -4.09 -3.41 5.67
C GLY A 14 -4.09 -3.69 7.17
N ASN A 15 -2.91 -3.68 7.79
CA ASN A 15 -2.76 -3.87 9.23
C ASN A 15 -3.17 -2.63 10.05
N THR A 16 -2.93 -1.44 9.51
CA THR A 16 -3.26 -0.17 10.19
C THR A 16 -4.55 0.44 9.63
N THR A 17 -4.70 0.48 8.31
CA THR A 17 -5.85 1.11 7.67
C THR A 17 -6.53 0.16 6.67
N THR A 18 -7.86 0.27 6.63
CA THR A 18 -8.70 -0.34 5.63
C THR A 18 -9.19 0.77 4.70
N GLN A 19 -8.83 0.68 3.43
CA GLN A 19 -9.19 1.65 2.41
C GLN A 19 -10.27 1.05 1.52
N LEU A 20 -11.30 1.82 1.22
CA LEU A 20 -12.40 1.44 0.32
C LEU A 20 -12.55 2.51 -0.74
N ALA A 21 -12.77 2.08 -1.98
CA ALA A 21 -12.98 2.97 -3.11
C ALA A 21 -14.11 2.50 -4.01
N LEU A 22 -14.99 3.42 -4.40
CA LEU A 22 -15.93 3.19 -5.49
C LEU A 22 -15.21 3.39 -6.81
N ILE A 23 -15.23 2.36 -7.64
CA ILE A 23 -14.48 2.32 -8.88
C ILE A 23 -15.42 2.40 -10.08
N ARG A 24 -15.05 3.21 -11.06
CA ARG A 24 -15.53 3.12 -12.44
C ARG A 24 -14.52 2.29 -13.24
N PRO A 25 -14.93 1.20 -13.91
CA PRO A 25 -14.03 0.42 -14.75
C PRO A 25 -13.42 1.30 -15.84
N GLY A 26 -12.17 1.00 -16.20
CA GLY A 26 -11.54 1.59 -17.35
C GLY A 26 -12.18 1.07 -18.65
N ALA A 27 -12.29 1.93 -19.66
CA ALA A 27 -12.51 1.45 -21.02
C ALA A 27 -11.30 0.61 -21.48
N ALA A 28 -11.43 -0.15 -22.58
CA ALA A 28 -10.35 -0.97 -23.11
C ALA A 28 -9.02 -0.19 -23.21
N GLY A 29 -7.98 -0.69 -22.54
CA GLY A 29 -6.65 -0.07 -22.49
C GLY A 29 -6.51 1.14 -21.55
N LYS A 30 -7.54 1.50 -20.79
CA LYS A 30 -7.49 2.55 -19.76
C LYS A 30 -7.55 1.95 -18.36
N LEU A 31 -6.90 2.63 -17.42
CA LEU A 31 -6.96 2.28 -16.01
C LEU A 31 -8.35 2.57 -15.42
N PRO A 32 -8.77 1.79 -14.40
CA PRO A 32 -9.97 2.13 -13.63
C PRO A 32 -9.80 3.46 -12.88
N GLU A 33 -10.92 4.13 -12.65
CA GLU A 33 -10.97 5.44 -12.01
C GLU A 33 -11.58 5.31 -10.60
N ILE A 34 -10.87 5.84 -9.61
CA ILE A 34 -11.37 5.98 -8.24
C ILE A 34 -12.28 7.20 -8.18
N LEU A 35 -13.58 6.97 -7.97
CA LEU A 35 -14.58 8.04 -7.94
C LEU A 35 -14.64 8.74 -6.58
N THR A 36 -14.55 7.94 -5.52
CA THR A 36 -14.52 8.39 -4.13
C THR A 36 -13.92 7.28 -3.29
N ARG A 37 -13.36 7.64 -2.14
CA ARG A 37 -12.74 6.70 -1.20
C ARG A 37 -12.99 7.11 0.25
N ILE A 38 -12.93 6.13 1.13
CA ILE A 38 -12.84 6.31 2.58
C ILE A 38 -11.70 5.47 3.11
N GLU A 39 -11.10 5.94 4.20
CA GLU A 39 -10.12 5.19 4.98
C GLU A 39 -10.60 5.10 6.42
N VAL A 40 -10.54 3.90 6.99
CA VAL A 40 -10.87 3.63 8.40
C VAL A 40 -9.75 2.81 9.06
N GLN A 41 -9.67 2.82 10.39
CA GLN A 41 -8.68 2.04 11.12
C GLN A 41 -9.03 0.54 11.08
N SER A 42 -8.05 -0.32 10.78
CA SER A 42 -8.31 -1.76 10.64
C SER A 42 -8.50 -2.47 11.99
N ASN A 43 -7.76 -2.04 13.02
CA ASN A 43 -7.86 -2.61 14.37
C ASN A 43 -9.18 -2.26 15.07
N ASN A 44 -9.81 -1.15 14.70
CA ASN A 44 -11.13 -0.74 15.15
C ASN A 44 -11.99 -0.37 13.94
N LEU A 45 -12.30 -1.38 13.12
CA LEU A 45 -13.05 -1.20 11.88
C LEU A 45 -14.40 -0.52 12.14
N ASP A 46 -14.50 0.74 11.76
CA ASP A 46 -15.70 1.56 11.92
C ASP A 46 -16.67 1.29 10.76
N LEU A 47 -17.55 0.31 10.98
CA LEU A 47 -18.56 -0.10 10.00
C LEU A 47 -19.66 0.95 9.83
N GLU A 48 -19.93 1.79 10.84
CA GLU A 48 -20.93 2.86 10.74
C GLU A 48 -20.44 3.94 9.78
N SER A 49 -19.17 4.33 9.89
CA SER A 49 -18.55 5.27 8.94
C SER A 49 -18.52 4.70 7.52
N ILE A 50 -18.24 3.40 7.35
CA ILE A 50 -18.31 2.75 6.03
C ILE A 50 -19.73 2.83 5.48
N GLU A 51 -20.74 2.48 6.28
CA GLU A 51 -22.14 2.52 5.88
C GLU A 51 -22.59 3.93 5.48
N ALA A 52 -22.24 4.94 6.29
CA ALA A 52 -22.61 6.32 6.04
C ALA A 52 -21.97 6.88 4.75
N TRP A 53 -20.79 6.38 4.40
CA TRP A 53 -20.07 6.77 3.18
C TRP A 53 -20.60 6.10 1.92
N LEU A 54 -21.18 4.90 2.00
CA LEU A 54 -21.43 4.02 0.85
C LEU A 54 -22.13 4.75 -0.31
N PRO A 55 -21.41 5.05 -1.40
CA PRO A 55 -21.88 5.94 -2.46
C PRO A 55 -22.66 5.20 -3.57
N CYS A 56 -23.11 3.97 -3.31
CA CYS A 56 -23.55 3.03 -4.34
C CYS A 56 -24.79 2.21 -3.95
N PRO A 57 -25.51 1.64 -4.93
CA PRO A 57 -26.65 0.77 -4.68
C PRO A 57 -26.23 -0.56 -4.01
N ALA A 58 -27.20 -1.23 -3.39
CA ALA A 58 -27.00 -2.45 -2.59
C ALA A 58 -26.45 -3.66 -3.38
N ASP A 59 -26.53 -3.66 -4.71
CA ASP A 59 -26.09 -4.75 -5.57
C ASP A 59 -24.63 -4.61 -6.07
N THR A 60 -23.94 -3.55 -5.68
CA THR A 60 -22.54 -3.29 -6.07
C THR A 60 -21.61 -4.41 -5.58
N PRO A 61 -20.81 -5.05 -6.46
CA PRO A 61 -19.86 -6.08 -6.05
C PRO A 61 -18.64 -5.48 -5.33
N TRP A 62 -18.10 -6.25 -4.38
CA TRP A 62 -16.97 -5.91 -3.52
C TRP A 62 -15.80 -6.86 -3.78
N PHE A 63 -14.63 -6.29 -4.02
CA PHE A 63 -13.37 -7.02 -4.23
C PHE A 63 -12.39 -6.63 -3.13
N ILE A 64 -12.01 -7.60 -2.31
CA ILE A 64 -11.21 -7.39 -1.11
C ILE A 64 -9.81 -7.99 -1.29
N SER A 65 -8.79 -7.12 -1.31
CA SER A 65 -7.41 -7.48 -1.04
C SER A 65 -7.15 -7.35 0.47
N SER A 66 -6.50 -8.32 1.09
CA SER A 66 -6.28 -8.30 2.55
C SER A 66 -5.01 -9.01 2.98
N VAL A 67 -4.27 -8.34 3.86
CA VAL A 67 -3.16 -8.89 4.65
C VAL A 67 -3.46 -8.94 6.15
N PHE A 68 -4.62 -8.44 6.59
CA PHE A 68 -5.03 -8.43 7.99
C PHE A 68 -6.36 -9.16 8.20
N ARG A 69 -6.24 -10.41 8.66
CA ARG A 69 -7.34 -11.39 8.73
C ARG A 69 -8.53 -10.92 9.57
N THR A 70 -8.28 -10.39 10.76
CA THR A 70 -9.34 -10.03 11.71
C THR A 70 -10.30 -8.97 11.14
N ALA A 71 -9.76 -7.92 10.52
CA ALA A 71 -10.59 -6.88 9.89
C ALA A 71 -11.30 -7.39 8.63
N ASP A 72 -10.63 -8.24 7.85
CA ASP A 72 -11.20 -8.86 6.66
C ASP A 72 -12.41 -9.76 6.99
N GLU A 73 -12.28 -10.63 7.98
CA GLU A 73 -13.39 -11.49 8.43
C GLU A 73 -14.57 -10.66 8.93
N ARG A 74 -14.31 -9.64 9.76
CA ARG A 74 -15.34 -8.73 10.26
C ARG A 74 -16.05 -7.99 9.13
N LEU A 75 -15.30 -7.45 8.18
CA LEU A 75 -15.86 -6.72 7.04
C LEU A 75 -16.70 -7.65 6.15
N ARG A 76 -16.19 -8.84 5.82
CA ARG A 76 -16.93 -9.81 4.99
C ARG A 76 -18.21 -10.29 5.65
N ALA A 77 -18.18 -10.54 6.96
CA ALA A 77 -19.38 -10.91 7.71
C ALA A 77 -20.46 -9.82 7.64
N TRP A 78 -20.06 -8.57 7.88
CA TRP A 78 -20.96 -7.41 7.77
C TRP A 78 -21.53 -7.22 6.36
N ILE A 79 -20.70 -7.35 5.31
CA ILE A 79 -21.16 -7.26 3.92
C ILE A 79 -22.15 -8.40 3.61
N ALA A 80 -21.82 -9.62 4.03
CA ALA A 80 -22.65 -10.80 3.79
C ALA A 80 -24.03 -10.69 4.44
N GLU A 81 -24.09 -10.16 5.67
CA GLU A 81 -25.34 -9.95 6.41
C GLU A 81 -26.23 -8.89 5.75
N ARG A 82 -25.65 -7.78 5.27
CA ARG A 82 -26.43 -6.64 4.75
C ARG A 82 -26.71 -6.67 3.26
N TYR A 83 -25.78 -7.16 2.45
CA TYR A 83 -25.82 -7.11 0.99
C TYR A 83 -25.81 -8.49 0.33
N GLY A 84 -25.57 -9.55 1.11
CA GLY A 84 -25.54 -10.93 0.65
C GLY A 84 -24.15 -11.42 0.24
N VAL A 85 -23.87 -12.69 0.55
CA VAL A 85 -22.56 -13.34 0.34
C VAL A 85 -22.08 -13.26 -1.12
N ALA A 86 -22.99 -13.34 -2.09
CA ALA A 86 -22.64 -13.29 -3.52
C ALA A 86 -22.03 -11.95 -3.96
N ARG A 87 -22.10 -10.91 -3.12
CA ARG A 87 -21.57 -9.58 -3.42
C ARG A 87 -20.11 -9.41 -3.03
N VAL A 88 -19.52 -10.32 -2.25
CA VAL A 88 -18.15 -10.17 -1.74
C VAL A 88 -17.22 -11.24 -2.26
N ARG A 89 -16.13 -10.82 -2.90
CA ARG A 89 -15.06 -11.68 -3.38
C ARG A 89 -13.74 -11.25 -2.76
N ARG A 90 -13.06 -12.18 -2.09
CA ARG A 90 -11.68 -11.98 -1.64
C ARG A 90 -10.74 -12.31 -2.81
N LEU A 91 -9.84 -11.38 -3.11
CA LEU A 91 -8.78 -11.58 -4.09
C LEU A 91 -7.65 -12.42 -3.50
N THR A 92 -7.06 -13.24 -4.35
CA THR A 92 -5.91 -14.10 -4.09
C THR A 92 -4.76 -13.70 -5.01
N SER A 93 -3.57 -14.28 -4.81
CA SER A 93 -2.40 -13.98 -5.64
C SER A 93 -2.66 -14.20 -7.14
N SER A 94 -3.45 -15.21 -7.51
CA SER A 94 -3.79 -15.52 -8.91
C SER A 94 -4.76 -14.53 -9.55
N ASP A 95 -5.44 -13.69 -8.77
CA ASP A 95 -6.34 -12.66 -9.32
C ASP A 95 -5.58 -11.44 -9.83
N PHE A 96 -4.33 -11.24 -9.40
CA PHE A 96 -3.52 -10.11 -9.84
C PHE A 96 -2.89 -10.43 -11.21
N PRO A 97 -3.11 -9.58 -12.24
CA PRO A 97 -2.61 -9.82 -13.60
C PRO A 97 -1.12 -9.46 -13.72
N ILE A 98 -0.28 -10.16 -12.97
CA ILE A 98 1.17 -9.97 -12.91
C ILE A 98 1.88 -11.31 -12.77
N GLN A 99 2.97 -11.49 -13.52
CA GLN A 99 3.86 -12.63 -13.30
C GLN A 99 4.78 -12.34 -12.11
N VAL A 100 4.91 -13.31 -11.21
CA VAL A 100 5.67 -13.20 -9.97
C VAL A 100 6.92 -14.10 -10.05
N GLU A 101 8.09 -13.49 -10.21
CA GLU A 101 9.39 -14.16 -10.36
C GLU A 101 10.15 -14.23 -9.03
N VAL A 102 9.55 -14.90 -8.04
CA VAL A 102 10.21 -15.21 -6.76
C VAL A 102 10.07 -16.70 -6.45
N THR A 103 10.89 -17.22 -5.53
CA THR A 103 10.90 -18.65 -5.17
C THR A 103 9.55 -19.16 -4.65
N GLU A 104 8.81 -18.33 -3.91
CA GLU A 104 7.50 -18.67 -3.34
C GLU A 104 6.40 -17.67 -3.76
N PRO A 105 5.91 -17.71 -5.02
CA PRO A 105 4.97 -16.72 -5.55
C PRO A 105 3.69 -16.55 -4.72
N ASN A 106 3.16 -17.65 -4.19
CA ASN A 106 1.92 -17.66 -3.40
C ASN A 106 2.06 -17.05 -2.00
N ARG A 107 3.28 -16.71 -1.57
CA ARG A 107 3.56 -16.07 -0.28
C ARG A 107 3.74 -14.56 -0.36
N VAL A 108 3.73 -13.99 -1.56
CA VAL A 108 3.77 -12.54 -1.71
C VAL A 108 2.45 -11.95 -1.22
N GLY A 109 2.54 -10.90 -0.39
CA GLY A 109 1.37 -10.19 0.14
C GLY A 109 0.52 -9.60 -0.98
N ALA A 110 -0.80 -9.66 -0.83
CA ALA A 110 -1.74 -9.16 -1.83
C ALA A 110 -1.65 -7.62 -1.99
N ASP A 111 -1.23 -6.90 -0.95
CA ASP A 111 -0.92 -5.47 -0.99
C ASP A 111 0.28 -5.16 -1.89
N ARG A 112 1.37 -5.93 -1.76
CA ARG A 112 2.57 -5.81 -2.62
C ARG A 112 2.25 -6.14 -4.08
N LEU A 113 1.47 -7.19 -4.33
CA LEU A 113 1.03 -7.55 -5.69
C LEU A 113 0.14 -6.46 -6.30
N ALA A 114 -0.82 -5.93 -5.54
CA ALA A 114 -1.66 -4.82 -5.97
C ALA A 114 -0.81 -3.60 -6.35
N ALA A 115 0.10 -3.19 -5.45
CA ALA A 115 0.96 -2.04 -5.72
C ALA A 115 1.84 -2.24 -6.96
N ALA A 116 2.38 -3.45 -7.15
CA ALA A 116 3.18 -3.82 -8.31
C ALA A 116 2.38 -3.81 -9.62
N VAL A 117 1.14 -4.33 -9.61
CA VAL A 117 0.22 -4.26 -10.76
C VAL A 117 -0.01 -2.80 -11.16
N ALA A 118 -0.35 -1.94 -10.20
CA ALA A 118 -0.59 -0.52 -10.48
C ALA A 118 0.68 0.17 -11.00
N ALA A 119 1.83 -0.03 -10.35
CA ALA A 119 3.10 0.54 -10.77
C ALA A 119 3.51 0.09 -12.18
N GLY A 120 3.32 -1.19 -12.50
CA GLY A 120 3.60 -1.74 -13.84
C GLY A 120 2.79 -1.07 -14.95
N HIS A 121 1.58 -0.61 -14.65
CA HIS A 121 0.75 0.13 -15.60
C HIS A 121 1.06 1.64 -15.66
N LEU A 122 1.55 2.21 -14.57
CA LEU A 122 1.81 3.64 -14.44
C LEU A 122 3.22 4.06 -14.86
N LYS A 123 4.18 3.13 -14.80
CA LYS A 123 5.55 3.39 -15.21
C LYS A 123 5.63 3.72 -16.70
N SER A 124 6.68 4.45 -17.05
CA SER A 124 7.12 4.67 -18.41
C SER A 124 7.34 3.34 -19.12
N SER A 125 7.06 3.28 -20.42
CA SER A 125 7.04 2.01 -21.18
C SER A 125 8.36 1.23 -21.09
N MET A 126 9.49 1.94 -21.15
CA MET A 126 10.84 1.37 -21.15
C MET A 126 11.50 1.30 -19.76
N ALA A 127 10.91 1.93 -18.75
CA ALA A 127 11.46 1.94 -17.40
C ALA A 127 11.09 0.66 -16.63
N ALA A 128 11.97 0.20 -15.76
CA ALA A 128 11.58 -0.65 -14.63
C ALA A 128 10.92 0.22 -13.54
N ALA A 129 10.32 -0.39 -12.52
CA ALA A 129 9.72 0.36 -11.42
C ALA A 129 10.18 -0.17 -10.06
N ILE A 130 10.31 0.73 -9.09
CA ILE A 130 10.42 0.40 -7.68
C ILE A 130 9.23 0.99 -6.95
N VAL A 131 8.57 0.19 -6.13
CA VAL A 131 7.51 0.64 -5.21
C VAL A 131 8.06 0.65 -3.80
N VAL A 132 7.98 1.81 -3.15
CA VAL A 132 8.24 1.98 -1.73
C VAL A 132 6.90 2.19 -1.01
N ASP A 133 6.39 1.17 -0.34
CA ASP A 133 5.20 1.30 0.52
C ASP A 133 5.64 1.63 1.94
N VAL A 134 5.31 2.83 2.43
CA VAL A 134 5.63 3.26 3.80
C VAL A 134 4.40 3.12 4.68
N GLY A 135 4.12 1.87 5.09
CA GLY A 135 3.02 1.49 5.95
C GLY A 135 3.45 1.00 7.34
N THR A 136 2.68 0.05 7.88
CA THR A 136 2.98 -0.65 9.15
C THR A 136 4.37 -1.31 9.10
N ALA A 137 4.64 -2.01 8.01
CA ALA A 137 5.98 -2.36 7.55
C ALA A 137 6.30 -1.48 6.34
N ILE A 138 7.59 -1.35 6.04
CA ILE A 138 8.04 -0.69 4.81
C ILE A 138 8.44 -1.78 3.82
N THR A 139 7.92 -1.73 2.60
CA THR A 139 8.37 -2.61 1.51
C THR A 139 9.08 -1.81 0.43
N VAL A 140 10.07 -2.42 -0.21
CA VAL A 140 10.79 -1.87 -1.37
C VAL A 140 10.80 -2.95 -2.44
N ASP A 141 9.90 -2.86 -3.40
CA ASP A 141 9.59 -3.90 -4.37
C ASP A 141 10.00 -3.50 -5.78
N ALA A 142 10.66 -4.40 -6.51
CA ALA A 142 11.10 -4.19 -7.88
C ALA A 142 10.15 -4.85 -8.89
N ILE A 143 9.87 -4.10 -9.96
CA ILE A 143 9.03 -4.51 -11.08
C ILE A 143 9.82 -4.32 -12.37
N ALA A 144 9.93 -5.37 -13.17
CA ALA A 144 10.65 -5.34 -14.44
C ALA A 144 9.97 -4.45 -15.50
N VAL A 145 10.71 -4.18 -16.58
CA VAL A 145 10.20 -3.43 -17.75
C VAL A 145 8.96 -4.09 -18.35
N ASP A 146 8.94 -5.42 -18.40
CA ASP A 146 7.83 -6.27 -18.86
C ASP A 146 6.76 -6.53 -17.77
N ARG A 147 6.76 -5.71 -16.72
CA ARG A 147 5.78 -5.69 -15.62
C ARG A 147 5.78 -6.90 -14.69
N LYS A 148 6.84 -7.71 -14.69
CA LYS A 148 6.97 -8.82 -13.75
C LYS A 148 7.37 -8.34 -12.36
N PHE A 149 6.82 -8.94 -11.32
CA PHE A 149 7.25 -8.72 -9.94
C PHE A 149 8.52 -9.53 -9.68
N LEU A 150 9.61 -8.85 -9.32
CA LEU A 150 10.94 -9.47 -9.16
C LEU A 150 11.28 -9.79 -7.69
N GLY A 151 10.47 -9.32 -6.75
CA GLY A 151 10.78 -9.38 -5.33
C GLY A 151 11.15 -8.02 -4.76
N GLY A 152 11.75 -8.03 -3.57
CA GLY A 152 12.02 -6.79 -2.84
C GLY A 152 12.47 -7.04 -1.41
N ALA A 153 12.52 -5.96 -0.64
CA ALA A 153 12.89 -5.96 0.78
C ALA A 153 11.71 -5.57 1.68
N ILE A 154 11.72 -6.03 2.92
CA ILE A 154 10.76 -5.66 3.96
C ILE A 154 11.53 -5.16 5.19
N LEU A 155 11.15 -4.00 5.70
CA LEU A 155 11.71 -3.37 6.90
C LEU A 155 10.60 -3.08 7.91
N PRO A 156 10.92 -2.99 9.21
CA PRO A 156 9.97 -2.46 10.18
C PRO A 156 9.64 -1.00 9.84
N GLY A 157 8.35 -0.66 9.86
CA GLY A 157 7.92 0.73 9.72
C GLY A 157 8.28 1.56 10.96
N VAL A 158 8.25 2.89 10.82
CA VAL A 158 8.61 3.83 11.88
C VAL A 158 7.91 3.50 13.22
N GLY A 159 6.60 3.26 13.18
CA GLY A 159 5.84 2.96 14.40
C GLY A 159 6.20 1.62 15.04
N ILE A 160 6.53 0.59 14.24
CA ILE A 160 7.04 -0.68 14.77
C ILE A 160 8.40 -0.45 15.44
N SER A 161 9.30 0.25 14.76
CA SER A 161 10.66 0.53 15.27
C SER A 161 10.62 1.33 16.57
N ALA A 162 9.74 2.34 16.67
CA ALA A 162 9.54 3.11 17.90
C ALA A 162 9.05 2.23 19.06
N ARG A 163 8.04 1.39 18.82
CA ARG A 163 7.53 0.45 19.82
C ARG A 163 8.58 -0.59 20.22
N ALA A 164 9.41 -1.05 19.29
CA ALA A 164 10.48 -2.00 19.57
C ALA A 164 11.52 -1.37 20.52
N LEU A 165 11.97 -0.14 20.24
CA LEU A 165 12.89 0.57 21.14
C LEU A 165 12.31 0.72 22.55
N HIS A 166 11.05 1.14 22.65
CA HIS A 166 10.39 1.28 23.95
C HIS A 166 10.20 -0.07 24.67
N ARG A 167 9.78 -1.12 23.96
CA ARG A 167 9.41 -2.40 24.55
C ARG A 167 10.62 -3.22 25.01
N TYR A 168 11.75 -3.11 24.31
CA TYR A 168 12.94 -3.93 24.53
C TYR A 168 14.08 -3.17 25.21
N THR A 169 13.81 -2.01 25.80
CA THR A 169 14.78 -1.27 26.63
C THR A 169 14.08 -0.69 27.86
N ASP A 170 14.82 -0.55 28.97
CA ASP A 170 14.21 -0.14 30.24
C ASP A 170 13.92 1.37 30.33
N ALA A 171 14.69 2.20 29.61
CA ALA A 171 14.72 3.65 29.81
C ALA A 171 14.27 4.47 28.58
N LEU A 172 14.07 3.86 27.41
CA LEU A 172 13.65 4.61 26.23
C LEU A 172 12.13 4.86 26.26
N PRO A 173 11.70 6.13 26.15
CA PRO A 173 10.27 6.45 26.10
C PRO A 173 9.65 5.96 24.79
N LEU A 174 8.35 5.70 24.81
CA LEU A 174 7.58 5.58 23.57
C LEU A 174 7.55 6.96 22.89
N VAL A 175 8.01 7.00 21.66
CA VAL A 175 8.14 8.23 20.86
C VAL A 175 7.31 8.09 19.60
N GLU A 176 6.62 9.15 19.24
CA GLU A 176 5.95 9.29 17.96
C GLU A 176 6.69 10.29 17.08
N LEU A 177 6.60 10.07 15.77
CA LEU A 177 7.08 11.03 14.78
C LEU A 177 5.88 11.83 14.28
N ASP A 178 5.87 13.13 14.57
CA ASP A 178 4.89 14.05 13.97
C ASP A 178 5.04 14.03 12.44
N PRO A 179 3.98 13.67 11.68
CA PRO A 179 4.02 13.62 10.22
C PRO A 179 4.43 14.94 9.55
N ALA A 180 4.14 16.08 10.18
CA ALA A 180 4.34 17.40 9.60
C ALA A 180 5.77 17.95 9.79
N THR A 181 6.60 17.32 10.62
CA THR A 181 7.91 17.85 10.99
C THR A 181 9.06 16.90 10.70
N ILE A 182 10.16 17.43 10.15
CA ILE A 182 11.40 16.68 9.94
C ILE A 182 12.31 16.89 11.15
N PRO A 183 12.68 15.83 11.90
CA PRO A 183 13.56 15.99 13.06
C PRO A 183 15.00 16.32 12.64
N SER A 184 15.72 17.06 13.50
CA SER A 184 17.16 17.29 13.35
C SER A 184 17.91 15.95 13.30
N ALA A 185 18.87 15.82 12.37
CA ALA A 185 19.74 14.65 12.30
C ALA A 185 20.60 14.48 13.57
N LEU A 186 21.00 15.60 14.20
CA LEU A 186 21.68 15.58 15.50
C LEU A 186 20.64 15.76 16.61
N GLY A 187 20.19 14.66 17.20
CA GLY A 187 19.32 14.66 18.37
C GLY A 187 20.09 15.08 19.63
N LYS A 188 19.55 16.06 20.38
CA LYS A 188 20.18 16.60 21.61
C LYS A 188 19.47 16.18 22.90
N SER A 189 18.53 15.25 22.80
CA SER A 189 17.82 14.61 23.91
C SER A 189 17.51 13.16 23.53
N THR A 190 17.18 12.30 24.49
CA THR A 190 16.80 10.91 24.19
C THR A 190 15.65 10.83 23.19
N VAL A 191 14.60 11.64 23.38
CA VAL A 191 13.47 11.75 22.44
C VAL A 191 13.96 12.19 21.06
N GLY A 192 14.72 13.29 20.98
CA GLY A 192 15.23 13.80 19.70
C GLY A 192 16.18 12.83 19.00
N ALA A 193 16.98 12.06 19.74
CA ALA A 193 17.88 11.04 19.20
C ALA A 193 17.09 9.84 18.63
N ILE A 194 16.03 9.38 19.32
CA ILE A 194 15.12 8.36 18.80
C ILE A 194 14.42 8.88 17.54
N GLN A 195 13.84 10.09 17.57
CA GLN A 195 13.16 10.67 16.42
C GLN A 195 14.09 10.80 15.20
N SER A 196 15.32 11.28 15.43
CA SER A 196 16.35 11.35 14.40
C SER A 196 16.65 9.98 13.80
N GLY A 197 16.98 8.99 14.64
CA GLY A 197 17.32 7.65 14.19
C GLY A 197 16.19 6.97 13.42
N LEU A 198 14.95 7.12 13.89
CA LEU A 198 13.78 6.57 13.21
C LEU A 198 13.56 7.22 11.83
N HIS A 199 13.68 8.54 11.72
CA HIS A 199 13.45 9.23 10.45
C HIS A 199 14.62 9.04 9.48
N TRP A 200 15.82 9.46 9.85
CA TRP A 200 17.00 9.44 8.98
C TRP A 200 17.51 8.03 8.73
N GLY A 201 17.35 7.12 9.70
CA GLY A 201 17.68 5.70 9.51
C GLY A 201 16.77 5.02 8.49
N VAL A 202 15.46 5.25 8.56
CA VAL A 202 14.51 4.73 7.56
C VAL A 202 14.80 5.33 6.18
N LEU A 203 14.97 6.65 6.08
CA LEU A 203 15.28 7.31 4.82
C LEU A 203 16.56 6.74 4.18
N GLY A 204 17.62 6.60 4.98
CA GLY A 204 18.89 6.02 4.53
C GLY A 204 18.77 4.57 4.10
N ALA A 205 18.04 3.74 4.86
CA ALA A 205 17.82 2.34 4.54
C ALA A 205 17.05 2.19 3.23
N VAL A 206 15.96 2.93 3.04
CA VAL A 206 15.16 2.87 1.81
C VAL A 206 15.98 3.36 0.60
N ARG A 207 16.68 4.50 0.70
CA ARG A 207 17.56 4.99 -0.40
C ARG A 207 18.58 3.92 -0.78
N ARG A 208 19.25 3.33 0.22
CA ARG A 208 20.27 2.31 -0.04
C ARG A 208 19.69 1.06 -0.70
N LEU A 209 18.48 0.65 -0.32
CA LEU A 209 17.79 -0.47 -0.95
C LEU A 209 17.39 -0.16 -2.40
N VAL A 210 16.88 1.04 -2.66
CA VAL A 210 16.60 1.50 -4.04
C VAL A 210 17.88 1.43 -4.87
N ASP A 211 18.97 2.04 -4.41
CA ASP A 211 20.25 2.03 -5.13
C ASP A 211 20.78 0.61 -5.35
N ALA A 212 20.66 -0.26 -4.34
CA ALA A 212 21.11 -1.64 -4.42
C ALA A 212 20.31 -2.45 -5.46
N LEU A 213 18.99 -2.34 -5.45
CA LEU A 213 18.12 -3.00 -6.43
C LEU A 213 18.40 -2.50 -7.86
N GLN A 214 18.58 -1.19 -8.03
CA GLN A 214 18.91 -0.62 -9.34
C GLN A 214 20.25 -1.13 -9.87
N ALA A 215 21.27 -1.17 -9.01
CA ALA A 215 22.59 -1.66 -9.38
C ALA A 215 22.61 -3.17 -9.66
N GLU A 216 21.87 -3.96 -8.87
CA GLU A 216 21.79 -5.42 -9.02
C GLU A 216 21.04 -5.84 -10.29
N LEU A 217 19.95 -5.16 -10.62
CA LEU A 217 19.09 -5.51 -11.75
C LEU A 217 19.52 -4.85 -13.08
N GLY A 218 20.28 -3.75 -13.03
CA GLY A 218 20.96 -3.18 -14.19
C GLY A 218 20.06 -2.60 -15.29
N PHE A 219 18.76 -2.36 -15.01
CA PHE A 219 17.88 -1.69 -15.97
C PHE A 219 18.31 -0.23 -16.19
N ALA A 220 18.16 0.25 -17.44
CA ALA A 220 18.63 1.57 -17.85
C ALA A 220 17.82 2.73 -17.23
N GLU A 221 16.51 2.54 -17.07
CA GLU A 221 15.58 3.56 -16.56
C GLU A 221 14.71 3.00 -15.45
N TRP A 222 14.38 3.85 -14.47
CA TRP A 222 13.60 3.49 -13.30
C TRP A 222 12.60 4.57 -12.92
N ASP A 223 11.36 4.15 -12.72
CA ASP A 223 10.35 4.96 -12.03
C ASP A 223 10.24 4.51 -10.58
N VAL A 224 10.30 5.46 -9.63
CA VAL A 224 10.14 5.17 -8.21
C VAL A 224 8.79 5.68 -7.75
N PHE A 225 7.93 4.78 -7.26
CA PHE A 225 6.63 5.11 -6.69
C PHE A 225 6.68 5.02 -5.17
N ILE A 226 6.10 5.99 -4.48
CA ILE A 226 5.98 5.98 -3.02
C ILE A 226 4.51 5.93 -2.66
N THR A 227 4.13 5.06 -1.74
CA THR A 227 2.77 4.93 -1.24
C THR A 227 2.76 4.70 0.28
N GLY A 228 1.60 4.37 0.83
CA GLY A 228 1.42 4.16 2.27
C GLY A 228 1.21 5.46 3.05
N GLY A 229 0.58 5.36 4.23
CA GLY A 229 0.22 6.52 5.05
C GLY A 229 1.42 7.34 5.52
N GLY A 230 2.60 6.72 5.66
CA GLY A 230 3.86 7.39 5.98
C GLY A 230 4.62 7.93 4.76
N GLY A 231 4.16 7.66 3.53
CA GLY A 231 4.91 7.91 2.30
C GLY A 231 5.17 9.40 2.04
N HIS A 232 4.20 10.25 2.36
CA HIS A 232 4.32 11.71 2.21
C HIS A 232 5.53 12.30 2.95
N ARG A 233 5.92 11.69 4.08
CA ARG A 233 7.07 12.16 4.87
C ARG A 233 8.40 12.00 4.12
N PHE A 234 8.47 11.01 3.24
CA PHE A 234 9.69 10.61 2.56
C PHE A 234 9.67 10.92 1.07
N SER A 235 8.55 11.40 0.51
CA SER A 235 8.40 11.66 -0.93
C SER A 235 9.47 12.61 -1.46
N ASP A 236 9.66 13.73 -0.78
CA ASP A 236 10.55 14.80 -1.25
C ASP A 236 12.02 14.48 -0.96
N ALA A 237 12.24 13.55 -0.03
CA ALA A 237 13.57 13.17 0.42
C ALA A 237 14.10 11.92 -0.28
N LEU A 238 13.28 10.99 -0.76
CA LEU A 238 13.77 9.71 -1.26
C LEU A 238 14.56 9.87 -2.56
N THR A 239 13.93 10.44 -3.59
CA THR A 239 14.58 10.80 -4.85
C THR A 239 13.86 12.01 -5.45
N PRO A 240 14.53 12.88 -6.23
CA PRO A 240 13.88 14.01 -6.90
C PRO A 240 12.77 13.61 -7.90
N VAL A 241 12.75 12.33 -8.31
CA VAL A 241 11.81 11.79 -9.32
C VAL A 241 10.79 10.84 -8.71
N ALA A 242 10.78 10.66 -7.39
CA ALA A 242 9.86 9.75 -6.74
C ALA A 242 8.42 10.28 -6.80
N MET A 243 7.52 9.46 -7.33
CA MET A 243 6.11 9.82 -7.51
C MET A 243 5.29 9.32 -6.32
N PHE A 244 4.79 10.24 -5.50
CA PHE A 244 3.86 9.87 -4.43
C PHE A 244 2.48 9.51 -5.00
N ARG A 245 2.02 8.29 -4.73
CA ARG A 245 0.75 7.72 -5.18
C ARG A 245 0.02 7.08 -3.98
N PRO A 246 -0.78 7.86 -3.23
CA PRO A 246 -1.45 7.36 -2.01
C PRO A 246 -2.48 6.25 -2.28
N ASP A 247 -2.96 6.14 -3.51
CA ASP A 247 -3.98 5.18 -3.94
C ASP A 247 -3.40 3.98 -4.70
N LEU A 248 -2.09 3.77 -4.68
CA LEU A 248 -1.43 2.76 -5.54
C LEU A 248 -1.97 1.34 -5.30
N VAL A 249 -2.12 0.95 -4.03
CA VAL A 249 -2.65 -0.38 -3.64
C VAL A 249 -4.13 -0.52 -4.01
N LEU A 250 -4.94 0.52 -3.79
CA LEU A 250 -6.34 0.54 -4.19
C LEU A 250 -6.50 0.42 -5.72
N LEU A 251 -5.68 1.14 -6.48
CA LEU A 251 -5.68 1.07 -7.94
C LEU A 251 -5.30 -0.33 -8.43
N GLY A 252 -4.31 -0.97 -7.80
CA GLY A 252 -3.92 -2.35 -8.09
C GLY A 252 -5.04 -3.35 -7.83
N THR A 253 -5.72 -3.19 -6.70
CA THR A 253 -6.90 -3.98 -6.33
C THR A 253 -8.02 -3.79 -7.34
N ALA A 254 -8.23 -2.56 -7.81
CA ALA A 254 -9.22 -2.25 -8.85
C ALA A 254 -8.88 -2.91 -10.19
N ILE A 255 -7.62 -2.86 -10.62
CA ILE A 255 -7.17 -3.54 -11.85
C ILE A 255 -7.42 -5.06 -11.76
N ALA A 256 -7.13 -5.68 -10.63
CA ALA A 256 -7.38 -7.11 -10.39
C ALA A 256 -8.87 -7.50 -10.28
N ALA A 257 -9.74 -6.51 -10.08
CA ALA A 257 -11.18 -6.69 -10.00
C ALA A 257 -11.90 -6.53 -11.35
N SER A 258 -11.20 -6.06 -12.39
CA SER A 258 -11.76 -5.70 -13.70
C SER A 258 -11.72 -6.84 -14.72
#